data_AF-A0A562UC92-F1
#
_entry.id   AF-A0A562UC92-F1
#
_cell.length_a   1.000
_cell.length_b   1.000
_cell.length_c   1.000
_cell.angle_alpha   90.00
_cell.angle_beta   90.00
_cell.angle_gamma   90.00
#
_symmetry.space_group_name_H-M   'P 1'
#
loop_
_entity.id
_entity.type
_entity.pdbx_description
1 polymer ?
#
loop_
_entity_poly.entity_id
_entity_poly.type
_entity_poly.pdbx_seq_one_letter_code
_entity_poly.pdbx_strand_id
1 'polypeptide(L)' 'MNDLWKTLKSDEEYNIALKRTIEIFHAEQGTPESDELELLLSIVMDYENRHFHIPSPD' A
#
# COMPACT_ATOMS: atom_id res chain seq x y z
N MET A 1 -11.92 -12.80 -3.90
CA MET A 1 -11.22 -11.53 -3.62
C MET A 1 -10.51 -11.74 -2.29
N ASN A 2 -9.19 -11.84 -2.28
CA ASN A 2 -8.43 -12.14 -1.06
C ASN A 2 -8.61 -11.02 -0.03
N ASP A 3 -8.96 -11.37 1.22
CA ASP A 3 -9.08 -10.42 2.34
C ASP A 3 -7.78 -9.66 2.69
N LEU A 4 -6.66 -10.02 2.07
CA LEU A 4 -5.35 -9.36 2.17
C LEU A 4 -5.38 -7.87 1.77
N TRP A 5 -6.32 -7.47 0.90
CA TRP A 5 -6.34 -6.12 0.31
C TRP A 5 -7.22 -5.12 1.05
N LYS A 6 -7.80 -5.51 2.20
CA LYS A 6 -8.60 -4.60 3.03
C LYS A 6 -7.73 -3.82 4.00
N THR A 7 -6.78 -4.47 4.64
CA THR A 7 -5.91 -3.88 5.68
C THR A 7 -4.66 -4.73 5.83
N LEU A 8 -3.50 -4.08 5.91
CA LEU A 8 -2.26 -4.75 6.32
C LEU A 8 -2.24 -4.90 7.85
N LYS A 9 -1.87 -6.09 8.35
CA LYS A 9 -1.85 -6.44 9.78
C LYS A 9 -0.45 -6.88 10.27
N SER A 10 0.46 -7.17 9.35
CA SER A 10 1.83 -7.62 9.64
C SER A 10 2.84 -6.93 8.72
N ASP A 11 4.09 -6.82 9.18
CA ASP A 11 5.21 -6.34 8.37
C ASP A 11 5.42 -7.16 7.09
N GLU A 12 5.07 -8.45 7.11
CA GLU A 12 5.17 -9.31 5.92
C GLU A 12 4.17 -8.88 4.84
N GLU A 13 2.91 -8.64 5.23
CA GLU A 13 1.88 -8.14 4.31
C GLU A 13 2.25 -6.77 3.76
N TYR A 14 2.80 -5.90 4.63
CA TYR A 14 3.32 -4.61 4.22
C TYR A 14 4.45 -4.72 3.19
N ASN A 15 5.44 -5.58 3.41
CA ASN A 15 6.53 -5.80 2.45
C ASN A 15 6.02 -6.34 1.11
N ILE A 16 5.03 -7.24 1.13
CA ILE A 16 4.41 -7.77 -0.10
C ILE A 16 3.68 -6.65 -0.85
N ALA A 17 2.85 -5.88 -0.16
CA ALA A 17 2.11 -4.77 -0.75
C ALA A 17 3.05 -3.70 -1.31
N LEU A 18 4.11 -3.35 -0.56
CA LEU A 18 5.12 -2.38 -0.98
C LEU A 18 5.87 -2.87 -2.21
N LYS A 19 6.31 -4.13 -2.24
CA LYS A 19 6.99 -4.72 -3.40
C LYS A 19 6.09 -4.67 -4.64
N ARG A 20 4.81 -5.03 -4.49
CA ARG A 20 3.85 -4.99 -5.59
C ARG A 20 3.62 -3.56 -6.08
N THR A 21 3.52 -2.60 -5.17
CA THR A 21 3.40 -1.17 -5.48
C THR A 21 4.57 -0.71 -6.36
N ILE A 22 5.80 -1.11 -6.02
CA ILE A 22 7.00 -0.77 -6.81
C ILE A 22 6.96 -1.43 -8.20
N GLU A 23 6.51 -2.68 -8.30
CA GLU A 23 6.38 -3.40 -9.57
C GLU A 23 5.41 -2.72 -10.55
N ILE A 24 4.31 -2.16 -10.04
CA ILE A 24 3.27 -1.52 -10.87
C ILE A 24 3.30 0.01 -10.79
N PHE A 25 4.34 0.61 -10.20
CA PHE A 25 4.44 2.06 -10.00
C PHE A 25 4.43 2.85 -11.32
N HIS A 26 4.82 2.21 -12.43
CA HIS A 26 4.81 2.78 -13.76
C HIS A 26 3.50 2.52 -14.53
N ALA A 27 2.44 2.04 -13.86
CA ALA A 27 1.16 1.76 -14.51
C ALA A 27 0.57 3.04 -15.12
N GLU A 28 0.11 2.94 -16.37
CA GLU A 28 -0.57 4.04 -17.04
C GLU A 28 -2.00 4.20 -16.51
N GLN A 29 -2.48 5.44 -16.45
CA GLN A 29 -3.85 5.71 -16.00
C GLN A 29 -4.89 4.98 -16.86
N GLY A 30 -5.90 4.41 -16.20
CA GLY A 30 -6.96 3.65 -16.87
C GLY A 30 -6.61 2.19 -17.18
N THR A 31 -5.44 1.72 -16.73
CA THR A 31 -5.11 0.28 -16.71
C THR A 31 -5.57 -0.37 -15.41
N PRO A 32 -5.87 -1.69 -15.41
CA PRO A 32 -6.16 -2.43 -14.18
C PRO A 32 -5.05 -2.31 -13.13
N GLU A 33 -3.80 -2.21 -13.56
CA GLU A 33 -2.64 -1.99 -12.70
C GLU A 33 -2.67 -0.62 -12.01
N SER A 34 -3.23 0.41 -12.66
CA SER A 34 -3.42 1.73 -12.03
C SER A 34 -4.48 1.68 -10.93
N ASP A 35 -5.58 0.97 -11.15
CA ASP A 35 -6.61 0.76 -10.12
C ASP A 35 -6.04 -0.05 -8.93
N GLU A 36 -5.21 -1.05 -9.22
CA GLU A 36 -4.48 -1.84 -8.22
C GLU A 36 -3.49 -0.98 -7.42
N LEU A 37 -2.74 -0.10 -8.12
CA LEU A 37 -1.77 0.81 -7.52
C LEU A 37 -2.43 1.79 -6.54
N GLU A 38 -3.58 2.37 -6.91
CA GLU A 38 -4.32 3.28 -6.03
C GLU A 38 -4.76 2.58 -4.73
N LEU A 39 -5.26 1.35 -4.84
CA LEU A 39 -5.64 0.54 -3.68
C LEU A 39 -4.44 0.20 -2.79
N LEU A 40 -3.32 -0.24 -3.39
CA LEU A 40 -2.10 -0.57 -2.65
C LEU A 40 -1.53 0.63 -1.90
N LEU A 41 -1.43 1.78 -2.55
CA LEU A 41 -0.95 3.01 -1.92
C LEU A 41 -1.80 3.40 -0.71
N SER A 42 -3.12 3.27 -0.82
CA SER A 42 -4.05 3.56 0.27
C SER A 42 -3.82 2.66 1.50
N ILE A 43 -3.70 1.34 1.31
CA ILE A 43 -3.50 0.41 2.43
C ILE A 43 -2.08 0.46 3.03
N VAL A 44 -1.06 0.72 2.20
CA VAL A 44 0.34 0.91 2.63
C VAL A 44 0.41 2.16 3.52
N MET A 45 -0.17 3.27 3.07
CA MET A 45 -0.22 4.52 3.82
C MET A 45 -0.99 4.39 5.13
N ASP A 46 -2.12 3.67 5.17
CA ASP A 46 -2.85 3.39 6.41
C ASP A 46 -2.00 2.56 7.39
N TYR A 47 -1.25 1.58 6.90
CA TYR A 47 -0.32 0.82 7.75
C TYR A 47 0.80 1.69 8.32
N GLU A 48 1.44 2.50 7.47
CA GLU A 48 2.50 3.41 7.88
C GLU A 48 2.02 4.44 8.90
N ASN A 49 0.85 5.05 8.71
CA ASN A 49 0.29 5.97 9.70
C ASN A 49 0.05 5.31 11.06
N ARG A 50 -0.33 4.04 11.08
CA ARG A 50 -0.58 3.30 12.33
C ARG A 50 0.71 2.85 13.03
N HIS A 51 1.72 2.41 12.27
CA HIS A 51 2.96 1.84 12.82
C HIS A 51 4.11 2.86 12.93
N PHE A 52 4.25 3.73 11.93
CA PHE A 52 5.29 4.74 11.82
C PHE A 52 4.65 6.12 11.94
N HIS A 53 4.08 6.42 13.10
CA HIS A 53 3.77 7.80 13.45
C HIS A 53 5.07 8.60 13.40
N ILE A 54 5.21 9.48 12.41
CA ILE A 54 6.21 10.54 12.48
C ILE A 54 5.66 11.54 13.50
N PRO A 55 6.23 11.64 14.72
CA PRO A 55 5.82 12.68 15.63
C PRO A 55 6.11 14.02 14.93
N SER A 56 5.11 14.89 14.82
CA SER A 56 5.35 16.26 14.39
C SER A 56 6.47 16.85 15.26
N PRO A 57 7.47 17.52 14.67
CA PRO A 57 8.42 18.28 15.47
C PRO A 57 7.63 19.39 16.20
N ASP A 58 7.73 19.41 17.53
CA ASP A 58 7.31 20.56 18.37
C ASP A 58 8.04 21.85 17.96
#